data_AF-A0A817RWN7-F1
#
_entry.id   AF-A0A817RWN7-F1
#
_cell.length_a   1.000
_cell.length_b   1.000
_cell.length_c   1.000
_cell.angle_alpha   90.00
_cell.angle_beta   90.00
_cell.angle_gamma   90.00
#
_symmetry.space_group_name_H-M   'P 1'
#
loop_
_entity.id
_entity.type
_entity.pdbx_description
1 polymer ?
#
loop_
_entity_poly.entity_id
_entity_poly.type
_entity_poly.pdbx_seq_one_letter_code
_entity_poly.pdbx_strand_id
1 'polypeptide(L)' 'MSDKWIQNYESCKNYAQEINEKINEFKKLPNASPQRAKISSIIRRMITEFNKDVDKLSNDLSAQSRNGV' A
#
# COMPACT_ATOMS: atom_id res chain seq x y z
N MET A 1 13.60 18.99 -9.43
CA MET A 1 13.74 17.67 -8.80
C MET A 1 12.65 17.57 -7.75
N SER A 2 11.80 16.55 -7.79
CA SER A 2 10.86 16.30 -6.68
C SER A 2 11.61 15.60 -5.55
N ASP A 3 11.32 15.97 -4.30
CA ASP A 3 11.91 15.35 -3.12
C ASP A 3 11.47 13.88 -3.05
N LYS A 4 12.43 12.95 -3.07
CA LYS A 4 12.19 11.50 -3.04
C LYS A 4 11.30 11.09 -1.86
N TRP A 5 11.38 11.79 -0.73
CA TRP A 5 10.56 11.51 0.45
C TRP A 5 9.10 11.86 0.22
N ILE A 6 8.85 13.00 -0.42
CA ILE A 6 7.50 13.43 -0.78
C ILE A 6 6.89 12.42 -1.76
N GLN A 7 7.67 11.99 -2.77
CA GLN A 7 7.20 10.99 -3.73
C GLN A 7 6.87 9.64 -3.08
N ASN A 8 7.71 9.17 -2.15
CA ASN A 8 7.47 7.93 -1.41
C ASN A 8 6.22 8.03 -0.53
N TYR A 9 6.02 9.17 0.14
CA TYR A 9 4.81 9.44 0.92
C TYR A 9 3.56 9.45 0.04
N GLU A 10 3.59 10.16 -1.08
CA GLU A 10 2.47 10.23 -2.03
C GLU A 10 2.13 8.84 -2.59
N SER A 11 3.14 8.04 -2.92
CA SER A 11 2.94 6.66 -3.38
C SER A 11 2.25 5.79 -2.31
N CYS A 12 2.73 5.84 -1.06
CA CYS A 12 2.10 5.12 0.05
C CYS A 12 0.66 5.58 0.30
N LYS A 13 0.42 6.90 0.23
CA LYS A 13 -0.91 7.49 0.38
C LYS A 13 -1.88 7.00 -0.70
N ASN A 14 -1.43 6.96 -1.95
CA ASN A 14 -2.25 6.48 -3.07
C ASN A 14 -2.62 5.01 -2.91
N TYR A 15 -1.66 4.14 -2.55
CA TYR A 15 -1.94 2.73 -2.25
C TYR A 15 -2.98 2.58 -1.13
N ALA A 16 -2.83 3.32 -0.03
CA ALA A 16 -3.78 3.27 1.08
C ALA A 16 -5.19 3.68 0.63
N GLN A 17 -5.30 4.70 -0.22
CA GLN A 17 -6.58 5.12 -0.79
C GLN A 17 -7.20 4.00 -1.66
N GLU A 18 -6.45 3.44 -2.60
CA GLU A 18 -6.95 2.39 -3.49
C GLU A 18 -7.37 1.12 -2.72
N ILE A 19 -6.61 0.73 -1.70
CA ILE A 19 -6.97 -0.39 -0.80
C ILE A 19 -8.31 -0.10 -0.12
N ASN A 20 -8.52 1.11 0.40
CA ASN A 20 -9.77 1.51 1.02
C ASN A 20 -10.95 1.49 0.05
N GLU A 21 -10.75 1.94 -1.19
CA GLU A 21 -11.75 1.86 -2.25
C GLU A 21 -12.14 0.40 -2.54
N LYS A 22 -11.16 -0.51 -2.64
CA LYS A 22 -11.42 -1.95 -2.81
C LYS A 22 -12.10 -2.59 -1.61
N ILE A 23 -11.76 -2.20 -0.39
CA ILE A 23 -12.46 -2.66 0.81
C ILE A 23 -13.92 -2.20 0.78
N ASN A 24 -14.19 -0.97 0.35
CA ASN A 24 -15.55 -0.46 0.22
C ASN A 24 -16.33 -1.19 -0.88
N GLU A 25 -15.68 -1.55 -2.00
CA GLU A 25 -16.25 -2.41 -3.04
C GLU A 25 -16.58 -3.81 -2.47
N PHE A 26 -15.64 -4.41 -1.73
CA PHE A 26 -15.80 -5.72 -1.09
C PHE A 26 -16.99 -5.77 -0.12
N LYS A 27 -17.19 -4.71 0.68
CA LYS A 27 -18.28 -4.61 1.66
C LYS A 27 -19.66 -4.54 1.01
N LYS A 28 -19.76 -4.10 -0.25
CA LYS A 28 -21.02 -4.04 -1.00
C LYS A 28 -21.42 -5.38 -1.62
N LEU A 29 -20.52 -6.37 -1.64
CA LEU A 29 -20.77 -7.65 -2.31
C LEU A 29 -21.36 -8.70 -1.37
N PRO A 30 -22.28 -9.56 -1.86
CA PRO A 30 -22.78 -10.71 -1.11
C PRO A 30 -21.67 -11.69 -0.72
N ASN A 31 -21.78 -12.30 0.47
CA ASN A 31 -20.74 -13.16 1.03
C ASN A 31 -20.30 -14.31 0.12
N ALA A 32 -21.24 -14.93 -0.62
CA ALA A 32 -21.00 -16.04 -1.53
C ALA A 32 -20.69 -15.61 -2.97
N SER A 33 -20.56 -14.30 -3.25
CA SER A 33 -20.28 -13.82 -4.61
C SER A 33 -18.87 -14.19 -5.07
N PRO A 34 -18.69 -14.78 -6.26
CA PRO A 34 -17.37 -14.99 -6.87
C PRO A 34 -16.57 -13.68 -7.02
N GLN A 35 -17.26 -12.56 -7.24
CA GLN A 35 -16.63 -11.24 -7.32
C GLN A 35 -16.02 -10.83 -5.97
N ARG A 36 -16.65 -11.23 -4.85
CA ARG A 36 -16.16 -10.93 -3.51
C ARG A 36 -14.84 -11.66 -3.23
N ALA A 37 -14.74 -12.92 -3.65
CA ALA A 37 -13.50 -13.68 -3.59
C ALA A 37 -12.39 -13.03 -4.44
N LYS A 38 -12.73 -12.58 -5.66
CA LYS A 38 -11.79 -11.86 -6.55
C LYS A 38 -11.28 -10.57 -5.90
N ILE A 39 -12.16 -9.71 -5.38
CA ILE A 39 -11.76 -8.47 -4.72
C ILE A 39 -10.94 -8.76 -3.45
N SER A 40 -11.29 -9.79 -2.67
CA SER A 40 -10.51 -10.18 -1.49
C SER A 40 -9.05 -10.51 -1.86
N SER A 41 -8.84 -11.23 -2.97
CA SER A 41 -7.51 -11.53 -3.48
C SER A 41 -6.75 -10.27 -3.90
N ILE A 42 -7.42 -9.35 -4.60
CA ILE A 42 -6.86 -8.06 -5.01
C ILE A 42 -6.42 -7.24 -3.79
N ILE A 43 -7.27 -7.11 -2.76
CA ILE A 43 -6.94 -6.38 -1.53
C ILE A 43 -5.69 -6.97 -0.87
N ARG A 44 -5.62 -8.30 -0.71
CA ARG A 44 -4.46 -8.97 -0.09
C ARG A 44 -3.17 -8.72 -0.86
N ARG A 45 -3.24 -8.76 -2.20
CA ARG A 45 -2.09 -8.45 -3.05
C ARG A 45 -1.64 -7.01 -2.85
N MET A 46 -2.55 -6.04 -2.89
CA MET A 46 -2.24 -4.63 -2.71
C MET A 46 -1.65 -4.33 -1.33
N ILE A 47 -2.17 -4.96 -0.26
CA ILE A 47 -1.60 -4.85 1.08
C ILE A 47 -0.16 -5.40 1.12
N THR A 48 0.10 -6.50 0.40
CA THR A 48 1.44 -7.09 0.32
C THR A 48 2.42 -6.17 -0.41
N GLU A 49 1.98 -5.54 -1.51
CA GLU A 49 2.77 -4.57 -2.26
C GLU A 49 3.03 -3.31 -1.42
N PHE A 50 2.01 -2.75 -0.76
CA PHE A 50 2.12 -1.61 0.15
C PHE A 50 3.13 -1.88 1.28
N ASN A 51 3.07 -3.05 1.93
CA ASN A 51 4.00 -3.38 3.02
C ASN A 51 5.45 -3.45 2.54
N LYS A 52 5.70 -4.00 1.34
CA LYS A 52 7.06 -4.02 0.76
C LYS A 52 7.61 -2.62 0.52
N ASP A 53 6.77 -1.69 0.06
CA ASP A 53 7.18 -0.31 -0.18
C ASP A 53 7.44 0.44 1.13
N VAL A 54 6.62 0.21 2.17
CA VAL A 54 6.85 0.72 3.52
C VAL A 54 8.15 0.17 4.12
N ASP A 55 8.40 -1.13 4.00
CA ASP A 55 9.63 -1.76 4.49
C ASP A 55 10.87 -1.19 3.79
N LYS A 56 10.79 -0.99 2.47
CA LYS A 56 11.85 -0.34 1.69
C LYS A 56 12.10 1.08 2.18
N LEU A 57 11.04 1.87 2.41
CA LEU A 57 11.16 3.22 2.94
C LEU A 57 11.80 3.25 4.33
N SER A 58 11.39 2.33 5.20
CA SER A 58 11.96 2.17 6.55
C SER A 58 13.46 1.85 6.50
N ASN A 59 13.86 0.95 5.60
CA ASN A 59 15.27 0.62 5.37
C ASN A 59 16.06 1.82 4.83
N ASP A 60 15.52 2.55 3.86
CA ASP A 60 16.14 3.76 3.29
C ASP A 60 16.34 4.84 4.37
N LEU A 61 15.34 5.08 5.22
CA LEU A 61 15.43 6.02 6.35
C LEU A 61 16.47 5.59 7.38
N SER A 62 16.46 4.29 7.74
CA SER A 62 17.41 3.73 8.70
C SER A 62 18.85 3.80 8.19
N ALA A 63 19.06 3.56 6.88
CA ALA A 63 20.38 3.66 6.26
C ALA A 63 20.91 5.11 6.26
N GLN A 64 20.05 6.09 5.95
CA GLN A 64 20.45 7.50 6.00
C GLN A 64 20.73 7.98 7.43
N SER A 65 19.96 7.51 8.42
CA SER A 65 20.25 7.79 9.82
C SER A 65 21.60 7.24 10.29
N ARG A 66 22.09 6.13 9.70
CA ARG A 66 23.40 5.53 10.05
C ARG A 66 24.58 6.19 9.36
N ASN A 67 24.36 6.76 8.17
CA ASN A 67 25.39 7.44 7.38
C ASN A 67 25.48 8.95 7.68
N GLY A 68 24.71 9.46 8.64
CA GLY A 68 24.72 10.85 9.11
C GLY A 68 25.71 11.12 10.25
N VAL A 69 26.91 10.50 10.21
CA VAL A 69 28.10 10.90 11.00
C VAL A 69 29.04 11.67 10.08
#